data_AF-F8MD97-F1
#
_entry.id   AF-F8MD97-F1
#
_cell.length_a   1.000
_cell.length_b   1.000
_cell.length_c   1.000
_cell.angle_alpha   90.00
_cell.angle_beta   90.00
_cell.angle_gamma   90.00
#
_symmetry.space_group_name_H-M   'P 1'
#
loop_
_entity.id
_entity.type
_entity.pdbx_description
1 polymer ?
#
loop_
_entity_poly.entity_id
_entity_poly.type
_entity_poly.pdbx_seq_one_letter_code
_entity_poly.pdbx_strand_id
1 'polypeptide(L)'
;MPVIVDLDAEAAPKPRILVVSLEYQECYDESVNRFLTPMTELATVQRVKKAATLTRLLTNESSEPYSAIVLTDAALTLPENLPLWEHVLSYLRRTGATAVLTGQVACFVIPGDLDDFFRVSGLPEWKAGMYQRNIVVMNEQADGIRDATHFDIGDKNGLKAAYSVKSLCLSGVKSEHRWYVPDATQEDPNLNIAARLTRSPEGRDPERVRQQAAVAYGPVGEKGRIGWVGDINTEDPSVKVILALCGLDPAKAHVEPLKPRGLRFDAAQGRFVEIED
;
A
#
# COMPACT_ATOMS: atom_id res chain seq x y z
N MET A 1 36.11 -12.70 -5.67
CA MET A 1 35.80 -13.86 -6.54
C MET A 1 35.18 -13.32 -7.82
N PRO A 2 35.58 -13.80 -9.01
CA PRO A 2 34.94 -13.39 -10.26
C PRO A 2 33.50 -13.94 -10.31
N VAL A 3 32.55 -13.08 -10.66
CA VAL A 3 31.15 -13.46 -10.90
C VAL A 3 31.09 -14.05 -12.30
N ILE A 4 30.85 -15.36 -12.39
CA ILE A 4 30.53 -16.02 -13.66
C ILE A 4 29.07 -15.66 -13.97
N VAL A 5 28.85 -14.86 -15.01
CA VAL A 5 27.52 -14.53 -15.51
C VAL A 5 27.20 -15.53 -16.61
N ASP A 6 26.20 -16.37 -16.38
CA ASP A 6 25.65 -17.27 -17.40
C ASP A 6 24.84 -16.43 -18.39
N LEU A 7 25.35 -16.31 -19.62
CA LEU A 7 24.72 -15.54 -20.70
C LEU A 7 23.55 -16.28 -21.36
N ASP A 8 23.41 -17.59 -21.08
CA ASP A 8 22.33 -18.44 -21.58
C ASP A 8 21.19 -18.60 -20.56
N ALA A 9 21.32 -18.02 -19.35
CA ALA A 9 20.24 -17.96 -18.37
C ALA A 9 19.12 -17.05 -18.88
N GLU A 10 18.04 -17.66 -19.36
CA GLU A 10 16.81 -16.96 -19.71
C GLU A 10 16.35 -16.13 -18.51
N ALA A 11 16.08 -14.84 -18.72
CA ALA A 11 15.65 -13.96 -17.63
C ALA A 11 14.40 -14.56 -16.98
N ALA A 12 14.43 -14.73 -15.64
CA ALA A 12 13.30 -15.30 -14.92
C ALA A 12 11.99 -14.60 -15.32
N PRO A 13 10.89 -15.35 -15.53
CA PRO A 13 9.64 -14.76 -15.99
C PRO A 13 9.15 -13.69 -15.02
N LYS A 14 8.70 -12.55 -15.56
CA LYS A 14 8.23 -11.43 -14.76
C LYS A 14 7.03 -11.85 -13.89
N PRO A 15 6.97 -11.44 -12.61
CA PRO A 15 5.83 -11.70 -11.76
C PRO A 15 4.55 -11.11 -12.39
N ARG A 16 3.42 -11.80 -12.19
CA ARG A 16 2.11 -11.33 -12.63
C ARG A 16 1.40 -10.62 -11.49
N ILE A 17 0.86 -9.44 -11.77
CA ILE A 17 0.13 -8.61 -10.81
C ILE A 17 -1.25 -8.27 -11.37
N LEU A 18 -2.28 -8.50 -10.57
CA LEU A 18 -3.67 -8.14 -10.91
C LEU A 18 -4.07 -6.87 -10.16
N VAL A 19 -4.39 -5.81 -10.89
CA VAL A 19 -4.87 -4.55 -10.32
C VAL A 19 -6.40 -4.53 -10.40
N VAL A 20 -7.06 -4.38 -9.27
CA VAL A 20 -8.52 -4.36 -9.14
C VAL A 20 -8.98 -2.92 -8.93
N SER A 21 -9.77 -2.42 -9.87
CA SER A 21 -10.36 -1.08 -9.83
C SER A 21 -11.85 -1.12 -10.19
N LEU A 22 -12.70 -1.65 -9.30
CA LEU A 22 -14.13 -1.87 -9.60
C LEU A 22 -14.94 -0.57 -9.54
N GLU A 23 -14.50 0.41 -8.74
CA GLU A 23 -15.07 1.76 -8.65
C GLU A 23 -14.15 2.79 -9.32
N TYR A 24 -13.58 2.41 -10.46
CA TYR A 24 -12.65 3.22 -11.22
C TYR A 24 -13.17 4.63 -11.50
N GLN A 25 -12.37 5.63 -11.14
CA GLN A 25 -12.61 7.04 -11.43
C GLN A 25 -11.37 7.66 -12.07
N GLU A 26 -11.51 8.19 -13.29
CA GLU A 26 -10.41 8.78 -14.09
C GLU A 26 -9.67 9.89 -13.36
N CYS A 27 -10.36 10.70 -12.54
CA CYS A 27 -9.74 11.81 -11.82
C CYS A 27 -8.66 11.39 -10.80
N TYR A 28 -8.55 10.10 -10.47
CA TYR A 28 -7.52 9.57 -9.59
C TYR A 28 -6.41 8.80 -10.31
N ASP A 29 -6.46 8.70 -11.64
CA ASP A 29 -5.45 7.97 -12.40
C ASP A 29 -4.05 8.53 -12.19
N GLU A 30 -3.91 9.84 -11.99
CA GLU A 30 -2.61 10.43 -11.70
C GLU A 30 -2.00 9.86 -10.41
N SER A 31 -2.81 9.71 -9.35
CA SER A 31 -2.35 9.13 -8.07
C SER A 31 -2.07 7.64 -8.19
N VAL A 32 -2.95 6.89 -8.87
CA VAL A 32 -2.80 5.45 -9.06
C VAL A 32 -1.60 5.13 -9.97
N ASN A 33 -1.38 5.92 -11.03
CA ASN A 33 -0.28 5.71 -11.97
C ASN A 33 1.10 5.90 -11.32
N ARG A 34 1.19 6.61 -10.19
CA ARG A 34 2.46 6.76 -9.46
C ARG A 34 3.07 5.44 -9.04
N PHE A 35 2.24 4.45 -8.69
CA PHE A 35 2.72 3.09 -8.41
C PHE A 35 2.49 2.11 -9.55
N LEU A 36 1.53 2.33 -10.46
CA LEU A 36 1.35 1.45 -11.62
C LEU A 36 2.48 1.57 -12.65
N THR A 37 3.00 2.77 -12.91
CA THR A 37 4.10 2.99 -13.87
C THR A 37 5.36 2.20 -13.47
N PRO A 38 5.93 2.36 -12.26
CA PRO A 38 7.07 1.54 -11.87
C PRO A 38 6.73 0.04 -11.75
N MET A 39 5.48 -0.31 -11.49
CA MET A 39 5.06 -1.72 -11.42
C MET A 39 5.10 -2.40 -12.80
N THR A 40 4.74 -1.71 -13.88
CA THR A 40 4.79 -2.28 -15.25
C THR A 40 6.23 -2.46 -15.76
N GLU A 41 7.20 -1.74 -15.20
CA GLU A 41 8.63 -1.96 -15.47
C GLU A 41 9.07 -3.33 -14.92
N LEU A 42 8.60 -3.68 -13.73
CA LEU A 42 9.05 -4.85 -12.97
C LEU A 42 8.18 -6.09 -13.16
N ALA A 43 6.93 -5.93 -13.61
CA ALA A 43 5.94 -7.00 -13.61
C ALA A 43 5.02 -6.98 -14.86
N THR A 44 4.37 -8.11 -15.12
CA THR A 44 3.25 -8.17 -16.06
C THR A 44 1.97 -7.76 -15.32
N VAL A 45 1.47 -6.57 -15.60
CA VAL A 45 0.32 -5.98 -14.90
C VAL A 45 -0.95 -6.11 -15.75
N GLN A 46 -2.03 -6.60 -15.14
CA GLN A 46 -3.37 -6.61 -15.74
C GLN A 46 -4.34 -5.85 -14.83
N ARG A 47 -5.09 -4.89 -15.38
CA ARG A 47 -6.11 -4.13 -14.62
C ARG A 47 -7.51 -4.64 -14.94
N VAL A 48 -8.32 -4.87 -13.92
CA VAL A 48 -9.71 -5.32 -14.03
C VAL A 48 -10.65 -4.31 -13.40
N LYS A 49 -11.71 -3.96 -14.15
CA LYS A 49 -12.74 -2.99 -13.74
C LYS A 49 -14.15 -3.61 -13.59
N LYS A 50 -14.26 -4.94 -13.70
CA LYS A 50 -15.55 -5.65 -13.69
C LYS A 50 -15.47 -6.91 -12.82
N ALA A 51 -16.42 -7.06 -11.90
CA ALA A 51 -16.51 -8.20 -10.99
C ALA A 51 -16.48 -9.56 -11.73
N ALA A 52 -17.30 -9.72 -12.78
CA ALA A 52 -17.34 -10.97 -13.55
C ALA A 52 -15.98 -11.34 -14.19
N THR A 53 -15.18 -10.33 -14.59
CA THR A 53 -13.84 -10.57 -15.12
C THR A 53 -12.87 -10.97 -14.02
N LEU A 54 -12.95 -10.32 -12.85
CA LEU A 54 -12.14 -10.67 -11.68
C LEU A 54 -12.39 -12.12 -11.26
N THR A 55 -13.66 -12.52 -11.11
CA THR A 55 -14.03 -13.90 -10.79
C THR A 55 -13.43 -14.89 -11.78
N ARG A 56 -13.62 -14.67 -13.09
CA ARG A 56 -13.07 -15.55 -14.13
C ARG A 56 -11.54 -15.67 -14.04
N LEU A 57 -10.83 -14.57 -13.82
CA LEU A 57 -9.36 -14.56 -13.74
C LEU A 57 -8.83 -15.32 -12.52
N LEU A 58 -9.55 -15.28 -11.39
CA LEU A 58 -9.12 -15.95 -10.16
C LEU A 58 -9.60 -17.42 -10.07
N THR A 59 -10.64 -17.80 -10.80
CA THR A 59 -11.10 -19.19 -10.91
C THR A 59 -10.21 -20.02 -11.83
N ASN A 60 -9.77 -19.43 -12.95
CA ASN A 60 -8.99 -20.16 -13.94
C ASN A 60 -7.62 -20.55 -13.36
N GLU A 61 -7.33 -21.84 -13.33
CA GLU A 61 -6.00 -22.32 -12.96
C GLU A 61 -5.02 -21.98 -14.10
N SER A 62 -4.10 -21.09 -13.79
CA SER A 62 -2.99 -20.75 -14.67
C SER A 62 -1.72 -21.38 -14.10
N SER A 63 -0.85 -21.90 -14.97
CA SER A 63 0.51 -22.30 -14.60
C SER A 63 1.33 -21.13 -14.04
N GLU A 64 0.90 -19.89 -14.32
CA GLU A 64 1.51 -18.66 -13.85
C GLU A 64 0.47 -17.85 -13.06
N PRO A 65 0.23 -18.18 -11.78
CA PRO A 65 -0.69 -17.40 -10.94
C PRO A 65 -0.19 -15.97 -10.72
N TYR A 66 -1.11 -15.05 -10.45
CA TYR A 66 -0.76 -13.73 -9.93
C TYR A 66 -0.10 -13.87 -8.57
N SER A 67 1.05 -13.25 -8.43
CA SER A 67 1.81 -13.15 -7.18
C SER A 67 1.22 -12.13 -6.21
N ALA A 68 0.58 -11.08 -6.76
CA ALA A 68 -0.15 -10.11 -5.96
C ALA A 68 -1.42 -9.60 -6.65
N ILE A 69 -2.36 -9.13 -5.82
CA ILE A 69 -3.61 -8.49 -6.21
C ILE A 69 -3.63 -7.11 -5.55
N VAL A 70 -3.64 -6.03 -6.33
CA VAL A 70 -3.61 -4.65 -5.84
C VAL A 70 -5.00 -4.06 -5.91
N LEU A 71 -5.57 -3.72 -4.76
CA LEU A 71 -6.87 -3.06 -4.64
C LEU A 71 -6.65 -1.56 -4.64
N THR A 72 -7.15 -0.87 -5.67
CA THR A 72 -6.93 0.58 -5.82
C THR A 72 -8.10 1.42 -5.33
N ASP A 73 -9.27 0.80 -5.12
CA ASP A 73 -10.50 1.44 -4.64
C ASP A 73 -11.24 0.58 -3.59
N ALA A 74 -12.15 1.21 -2.86
CA ALA A 74 -12.83 0.64 -1.70
C ALA A 74 -13.93 -0.38 -2.07
N ALA A 75 -14.18 -0.66 -3.35
CA ALA A 75 -15.31 -1.49 -3.76
C ALA A 75 -15.35 -2.85 -3.06
N LEU A 76 -14.20 -3.53 -2.94
CA LEU A 76 -14.11 -4.85 -2.29
C LEU A 76 -14.22 -4.80 -0.76
N THR A 77 -14.15 -3.62 -0.13
CA THR A 77 -14.44 -3.47 1.30
C THR A 77 -15.93 -3.39 1.57
N LEU A 78 -16.75 -3.07 0.56
CA LEU A 78 -18.19 -2.90 0.73
C LEU A 78 -18.91 -4.24 0.97
N PRO A 79 -19.93 -4.29 1.87
CA PRO A 79 -20.64 -5.53 2.21
C PRO A 79 -21.24 -6.27 1.01
N GLU A 80 -21.75 -5.56 0.01
CA GLU A 80 -22.33 -6.15 -1.21
C GLU A 80 -21.31 -6.94 -2.05
N ASN A 81 -20.01 -6.64 -1.90
CA ASN A 81 -18.93 -7.31 -2.61
C ASN A 81 -18.26 -8.40 -1.76
N LEU A 82 -18.81 -8.74 -0.58
CA LEU A 82 -18.30 -9.81 0.28
C LEU A 82 -18.09 -11.15 -0.47
N PRO A 83 -19.03 -11.65 -1.30
CA PRO A 83 -18.80 -12.90 -2.04
C PRO A 83 -17.60 -12.81 -3.01
N LEU A 84 -17.36 -11.63 -3.58
CA LEU A 84 -16.23 -11.40 -4.46
C LEU A 84 -14.92 -11.34 -3.66
N TRP A 85 -14.94 -10.73 -2.46
CA TRP A 85 -13.80 -10.75 -1.55
C TRP A 85 -13.46 -12.16 -1.05
N GLU A 86 -14.45 -12.98 -0.70
CA GLU A 86 -14.25 -14.39 -0.32
C GLU A 86 -13.59 -15.20 -1.45
N HIS A 87 -13.93 -14.88 -2.71
CA HIS A 87 -13.27 -15.46 -3.88
C HIS A 87 -11.79 -15.05 -3.98
N VAL A 88 -11.48 -13.78 -3.69
CA VAL A 88 -10.08 -13.30 -3.59
C VAL A 88 -9.37 -14.01 -2.44
N LEU A 89 -9.95 -14.09 -1.23
CA LEU A 89 -9.34 -14.78 -0.09
C LEU A 89 -9.05 -16.25 -0.41
N SER A 90 -9.95 -16.93 -1.09
CA SER A 90 -9.76 -18.32 -1.53
C SER A 90 -8.59 -18.45 -2.51
N TYR A 91 -8.44 -17.48 -3.41
CA TYR A 91 -7.28 -17.38 -4.28
C TYR A 91 -5.98 -17.21 -3.48
N LEU A 92 -5.91 -16.21 -2.59
CA LEU A 92 -4.72 -15.93 -1.77
C LEU A 92 -4.28 -17.17 -0.97
N ARG A 93 -5.23 -17.87 -0.35
CA ARG A 93 -4.96 -19.08 0.45
C ARG A 93 -4.39 -20.21 -0.40
N ARG A 94 -4.88 -20.39 -1.63
CA ARG A 94 -4.45 -21.47 -2.55
C ARG A 94 -3.11 -21.18 -3.21
N THR A 95 -2.84 -19.93 -3.60
CA THR A 95 -1.64 -19.56 -4.37
C THR A 95 -0.51 -19.02 -3.50
N GLY A 96 -0.80 -18.56 -2.29
CA GLY A 96 0.15 -17.81 -1.46
C GLY A 96 0.35 -16.36 -1.91
N ALA A 97 -0.53 -15.84 -2.78
CA ALA A 97 -0.45 -14.46 -3.24
C ALA A 97 -0.71 -13.44 -2.10
N THR A 98 -0.29 -12.20 -2.35
CA THR A 98 -0.58 -11.06 -1.45
C THR A 98 -1.66 -10.15 -2.03
N ALA A 99 -2.69 -9.82 -1.25
CA ALA A 99 -3.58 -8.70 -1.57
C ALA A 99 -3.03 -7.40 -0.96
N VAL A 100 -2.89 -6.33 -1.74
CA VAL A 100 -2.38 -5.02 -1.28
C VAL A 100 -3.46 -3.97 -1.42
N LEU A 101 -3.91 -3.42 -0.29
CA LEU A 101 -4.87 -2.32 -0.21
C LEU A 101 -4.12 -1.01 -0.19
N THR A 102 -4.37 -0.14 -1.18
CA THR A 102 -3.63 1.12 -1.33
C THR A 102 -4.42 2.15 -2.15
N GLY A 103 -3.85 3.34 -2.29
CA GLY A 103 -4.41 4.41 -3.10
C GLY A 103 -5.77 4.85 -2.58
N GLN A 104 -6.80 4.76 -3.41
CA GLN A 104 -8.11 5.30 -3.06
C GLN A 104 -8.83 4.48 -1.99
N VAL A 105 -8.40 3.25 -1.69
CA VAL A 105 -8.95 2.48 -0.57
C VAL A 105 -8.83 3.28 0.73
N ALA A 106 -7.63 3.79 1.04
CA ALA A 106 -7.40 4.56 2.27
C ALA A 106 -8.14 5.91 2.30
N CYS A 107 -8.59 6.40 1.15
CA CYS A 107 -9.34 7.65 1.00
C CYS A 107 -10.86 7.47 1.21
N PHE A 108 -11.44 6.36 0.74
CA PHE A 108 -12.90 6.19 0.63
C PHE A 108 -13.49 5.06 1.44
N VAL A 109 -12.66 4.26 2.10
CA VAL A 109 -13.17 3.17 2.93
C VAL A 109 -14.02 3.71 4.09
N ILE A 110 -15.11 3.02 4.36
CA ILE A 110 -15.95 3.25 5.54
C ILE A 110 -15.32 2.48 6.72
N PRO A 111 -15.04 3.11 7.88
CA PRO A 111 -14.34 2.46 8.98
C PRO A 111 -14.95 1.12 9.43
N GLY A 112 -16.27 1.04 9.58
CA GLY A 112 -16.95 -0.21 9.99
C GLY A 112 -16.82 -1.32 8.95
N ASP A 113 -16.91 -0.98 7.66
CA ASP A 113 -16.75 -1.94 6.57
C ASP A 113 -15.30 -2.44 6.48
N LEU A 114 -14.31 -1.57 6.75
CA LEU A 114 -12.90 -1.98 6.85
C LEU A 114 -12.66 -2.98 7.99
N ASP A 115 -13.26 -2.72 9.14
CA ASP A 115 -13.16 -3.59 10.31
C ASP A 115 -13.72 -4.99 10.01
N ASP A 116 -14.86 -5.04 9.31
CA ASP A 116 -15.49 -6.28 8.88
C ASP A 116 -14.71 -6.98 7.76
N PHE A 117 -14.16 -6.21 6.81
CA PHE A 117 -13.29 -6.72 5.76
C PHE A 117 -12.09 -7.47 6.35
N PHE A 118 -11.40 -6.90 7.34
CA PHE A 118 -10.28 -7.58 8.00
C PHE A 118 -10.73 -8.76 8.86
N ARG A 119 -11.86 -8.65 9.56
CA ARG A 119 -12.45 -9.77 10.30
C ARG A 119 -12.70 -10.98 9.40
N VAL A 120 -13.32 -10.79 8.24
CA VAL A 120 -13.55 -11.84 7.23
C VAL A 120 -12.23 -12.39 6.67
N SER A 121 -11.21 -11.54 6.59
CA SER A 121 -9.86 -11.93 6.14
C SER A 121 -9.10 -12.80 7.14
N GLY A 122 -9.62 -12.98 8.37
CA GLY A 122 -8.97 -13.71 9.47
C GLY A 122 -8.14 -12.82 10.39
N LEU A 123 -8.33 -11.51 10.34
CA LEU A 123 -7.62 -10.50 11.13
C LEU A 123 -8.62 -9.67 11.95
N PRO A 124 -9.37 -10.27 12.89
CA PRO A 124 -10.48 -9.61 13.59
C PRO A 124 -10.07 -8.42 14.43
N GLU A 125 -8.81 -8.36 14.87
CA GLU A 125 -8.25 -7.27 15.67
C GLU A 125 -7.84 -6.06 14.83
N TRP A 126 -7.69 -6.21 13.51
CA TRP A 126 -7.33 -5.08 12.65
C TRP A 126 -8.55 -4.19 12.48
N LYS A 127 -8.40 -2.93 12.90
CA LYS A 127 -9.46 -1.92 12.85
C LYS A 127 -8.99 -0.66 12.17
N ALA A 128 -9.91 0.11 11.60
CA ALA A 128 -9.68 1.48 11.21
C ALA A 128 -9.11 2.25 12.41
N GLY A 129 -8.00 2.96 12.18
CA GLY A 129 -7.26 3.66 13.20
C GLY A 129 -7.26 5.17 12.97
N MET A 130 -6.18 5.80 13.42
CA MET A 130 -6.04 7.26 13.34
C MET A 130 -5.77 7.72 11.91
N TYR A 131 -6.46 8.78 11.50
CA TYR A 131 -6.18 9.50 10.25
C TYR A 131 -5.36 10.76 10.54
N GLN A 132 -4.08 10.74 10.18
CA GLN A 132 -3.16 11.83 10.49
C GLN A 132 -1.89 11.81 9.64
N ARG A 133 -1.18 12.94 9.62
CA ARG A 133 0.18 13.03 9.07
C ARG A 133 1.21 12.86 10.18
N ASN A 134 2.13 11.92 10.00
CA ASN A 134 3.21 11.63 10.92
C ASN A 134 4.49 11.22 10.16
N ILE A 135 5.63 11.36 10.83
CA ILE A 135 6.79 10.53 10.51
C ILE A 135 6.45 9.09 10.91
N VAL A 136 6.62 8.15 9.99
CA VAL A 136 6.55 6.72 10.27
C VAL A 136 7.95 6.13 10.22
N VAL A 137 8.21 5.17 11.09
CA VAL A 137 9.50 4.48 11.22
C VAL A 137 9.28 3.01 10.92
N MET A 138 10.20 2.42 10.19
CA MET A 138 10.20 1.00 9.85
C MET A 138 10.39 0.16 11.11
N ASN A 139 9.60 -0.91 11.22
CA ASN A 139 9.79 -1.94 12.22
C ASN A 139 10.61 -3.09 11.62
N GLU A 140 11.91 -3.11 11.93
CA GLU A 140 12.85 -4.13 11.43
C GLU A 140 12.51 -5.55 11.90
N GLN A 141 11.67 -5.69 12.93
CA GLN A 141 11.26 -6.99 13.48
C GLN A 141 9.96 -7.51 12.87
N ALA A 142 9.34 -6.79 11.93
CA ALA A 142 8.10 -7.23 11.29
C ALA A 142 8.30 -8.44 10.36
N ASP A 143 7.27 -9.25 10.19
CA ASP A 143 7.22 -10.37 9.25
C ASP A 143 7.38 -9.87 7.81
N GLY A 144 8.13 -10.60 6.98
CA GLY A 144 8.50 -10.17 5.63
C GLY A 144 9.65 -9.15 5.61
N ILE A 145 9.91 -8.47 6.74
CA ILE A 145 11.06 -7.59 6.92
C ILE A 145 12.24 -8.36 7.53
N ARG A 146 12.01 -9.01 8.68
CA ARG A 146 13.03 -9.68 9.49
C ARG A 146 13.66 -10.89 8.82
N ASP A 147 12.88 -11.62 8.05
CA ASP A 147 13.24 -12.93 7.49
C ASP A 147 13.80 -12.83 6.06
N ALA A 148 13.81 -11.63 5.47
CA ALA A 148 14.18 -11.37 4.07
C ALA A 148 13.53 -12.34 3.06
N THR A 149 12.45 -13.04 3.48
CA THR A 149 11.81 -14.10 2.71
C THR A 149 11.07 -13.55 1.50
N HIS A 150 10.78 -12.25 1.52
CA HIS A 150 10.13 -11.53 0.45
C HIS A 150 10.93 -10.33 -0.06
N PHE A 151 11.81 -9.70 0.74
CA PHE A 151 12.57 -8.51 0.33
C PHE A 151 13.98 -8.51 0.92
N ASP A 152 14.98 -8.19 0.10
CA ASP A 152 16.32 -7.86 0.59
C ASP A 152 16.26 -6.45 1.20
N ILE A 153 16.19 -6.39 2.53
CA ILE A 153 16.07 -5.15 3.29
C ILE A 153 17.45 -4.79 3.80
N GLY A 154 18.10 -3.95 3.01
CA GLY A 154 19.23 -3.16 3.42
C GLY A 154 19.03 -1.74 2.92
N ASP A 155 19.52 -0.77 3.68
CA ASP A 155 19.50 0.68 3.45
C ASP A 155 20.32 1.13 2.21
N LYS A 156 20.40 0.26 1.19
CA LYS A 156 21.12 0.43 -0.07
C LYS A 156 20.25 0.10 -1.28
N ASN A 157 18.94 0.44 -1.30
CA ASN A 157 18.24 1.04 -2.46
C ASN A 157 16.69 0.94 -2.48
N GLY A 158 15.98 0.39 -1.48
CA GLY A 158 14.53 0.12 -1.63
C GLY A 158 13.58 0.97 -0.79
N LEU A 159 13.53 0.65 0.51
CA LEU A 159 12.57 1.19 1.47
C LEU A 159 13.29 2.13 2.44
N LYS A 160 12.67 3.26 2.79
CA LYS A 160 13.26 4.23 3.73
C LYS A 160 13.05 3.78 5.18
N ALA A 161 14.06 3.93 6.03
CA ALA A 161 13.93 3.68 7.47
C ALA A 161 12.86 4.56 8.15
N ALA A 162 12.67 5.80 7.68
CA ALA A 162 11.60 6.67 8.12
C ALA A 162 11.16 7.66 7.02
N TYR A 163 9.89 8.08 7.04
CA TYR A 163 9.38 9.10 6.14
C TYR A 163 8.08 9.75 6.64
N SER A 164 7.77 10.96 6.15
CA SER A 164 6.49 11.64 6.39
C SER A 164 5.41 11.04 5.50
N VAL A 165 4.28 10.66 6.11
CA VAL A 165 3.12 10.09 5.42
C VAL A 165 1.84 10.71 5.96
N LYS A 166 0.86 10.98 5.10
CA LYS A 166 -0.53 11.24 5.55
C LYS A 166 -1.32 9.96 5.35
N SER A 167 -1.71 9.32 6.44
CA SER A 167 -2.29 7.99 6.38
C SER A 167 -3.51 7.80 7.26
N LEU A 168 -4.45 7.01 6.76
CA LEU A 168 -5.37 6.24 7.60
C LEU A 168 -4.61 5.03 8.16
N CYS A 169 -4.25 5.08 9.43
CA CYS A 169 -3.58 3.96 10.08
C CYS A 169 -4.59 2.86 10.44
N LEU A 170 -4.08 1.67 10.73
CA LEU A 170 -4.82 0.61 11.40
C LEU A 170 -4.48 0.56 12.89
N SER A 171 -5.43 0.11 13.69
CA SER A 171 -5.25 -0.22 15.11
C SER A 171 -5.47 -1.71 15.37
N GLY A 172 -5.03 -2.20 16.53
CA GLY A 172 -5.10 -3.63 16.90
C GLY A 172 -4.20 -4.56 16.06
N VAL A 173 -3.30 -4.01 15.25
CA VAL A 173 -2.31 -4.75 14.48
C VAL A 173 -1.18 -5.22 15.41
N LYS A 174 -0.91 -6.53 15.44
CA LYS A 174 0.21 -7.11 16.20
C LYS A 174 1.55 -6.52 15.78
N SER A 175 2.51 -6.42 16.70
CA SER A 175 3.85 -5.86 16.44
C SER A 175 4.51 -6.43 15.18
N GLU A 176 4.52 -7.75 15.06
CA GLU A 176 5.11 -8.49 13.95
C GLU A 176 4.46 -8.18 12.61
N HIS A 177 3.23 -7.67 12.58
CA HIS A 177 2.55 -7.32 11.33
C HIS A 177 2.68 -5.84 10.96
N ARG A 178 3.28 -4.99 11.81
CA ARG A 178 3.38 -3.54 11.57
C ARG A 178 4.67 -3.24 10.86
N TRP A 179 4.66 -2.99 9.55
CA TRP A 179 5.86 -2.62 8.79
C TRP A 179 6.31 -1.19 9.10
N TYR A 180 5.37 -0.24 9.15
CA TYR A 180 5.65 1.16 9.46
C TYR A 180 4.71 1.67 10.55
N VAL A 181 5.32 2.21 11.61
CA VAL A 181 4.64 2.68 12.82
C VAL A 181 4.83 4.20 12.94
N PRO A 182 3.78 4.98 13.26
CA PRO A 182 3.93 6.39 13.54
C PRO A 182 4.87 6.66 14.73
N ASP A 183 5.89 7.49 14.52
CA ASP A 183 6.76 7.98 15.58
C ASP A 183 6.18 9.28 16.15
N ALA A 184 5.58 9.17 17.33
CA ALA A 184 4.99 10.29 18.04
C ALA A 184 6.03 11.24 18.68
N THR A 185 7.31 10.88 18.67
CA THR A 185 8.38 11.71 19.26
C THR A 185 8.98 12.68 18.26
N GLN A 186 8.78 12.45 16.97
CA GLN A 186 9.27 13.32 15.90
C GLN A 186 8.19 14.30 15.44
N GLU A 187 8.56 15.58 15.40
CA GLU A 187 7.76 16.56 14.68
C GLU A 187 7.91 16.34 13.18
N ASP A 188 6.78 16.14 12.50
CA ASP A 188 6.76 16.07 11.06
C ASP A 188 6.87 17.49 10.45
N PRO A 189 7.90 17.79 9.64
CA PRO A 189 8.09 19.11 9.03
C PRO A 189 6.99 19.45 8.00
N ASN A 190 6.32 18.45 7.43
CA ASN A 190 5.22 18.64 6.47
C ASN A 190 3.86 18.82 7.18
N LEU A 191 3.83 18.76 8.51
CA LEU A 191 2.61 18.94 9.28
C LEU A 191 2.29 20.42 9.48
N ASN A 192 1.34 20.92 8.70
CA ASN A 192 0.90 22.31 8.79
C ASN A 192 0.17 22.63 10.12
N ILE A 193 0.11 23.91 10.47
CA ILE A 193 -0.45 24.39 11.74
C ILE A 193 -1.93 24.00 11.92
N ALA A 194 -2.72 24.03 10.85
CA ALA A 194 -4.13 23.64 10.91
C ALA A 194 -4.26 22.16 11.30
N ALA A 195 -3.51 21.29 10.64
CA ALA A 195 -3.47 19.86 10.92
C ALA A 195 -2.99 19.57 12.35
N ARG A 196 -2.07 20.38 12.92
CA ARG A 196 -1.65 20.29 14.32
C ARG A 196 -2.80 20.62 15.27
N LEU A 197 -3.54 21.70 15.00
CA LEU A 197 -4.62 22.19 15.86
C LEU A 197 -5.88 21.31 15.81
N THR A 198 -6.12 20.63 14.68
CA THR A 198 -7.29 19.75 14.50
C THR A 198 -7.03 18.30 14.90
N ARG A 199 -5.86 17.96 15.46
CA ARG A 199 -5.61 16.59 15.94
C ARG A 199 -6.58 16.22 17.06
N SER A 200 -7.15 15.02 16.97
CA SER A 200 -7.96 14.50 18.07
C SER A 200 -7.10 14.37 19.35
N PRO A 201 -7.72 14.37 20.55
CA PRO A 201 -7.00 14.08 21.79
C PRO A 201 -6.20 12.77 21.72
N GLU A 202 -6.76 11.73 21.11
CA GLU A 202 -6.09 10.43 20.95
C GLU A 202 -4.88 10.52 20.00
N GLY A 203 -4.97 11.32 18.93
CA GLY A 203 -3.85 11.60 18.02
C GLY A 203 -2.72 12.44 18.64
N ARG A 204 -2.90 12.90 19.89
CA ARG A 204 -1.88 13.59 20.69
C ARG A 204 -1.26 12.68 21.77
N ASP A 205 -1.81 11.49 21.99
CA ASP A 205 -1.27 10.51 22.94
C ASP A 205 -0.17 9.68 22.28
N PRO A 206 1.12 9.86 22.67
CA PRO A 206 2.22 9.17 22.02
C PRO A 206 2.15 7.65 22.15
N GLU A 207 1.55 7.13 23.22
CA GLU A 207 1.42 5.69 23.43
C GLU A 207 0.42 5.10 22.44
N ARG A 208 -0.76 5.72 22.31
CA ARG A 208 -1.78 5.28 21.35
C ARG A 208 -1.32 5.42 19.90
N VAL A 209 -0.59 6.49 19.59
CA VAL A 209 -0.06 6.73 18.23
C VAL A 209 0.94 5.63 17.83
N ARG A 210 1.83 5.21 18.74
CA ARG A 210 2.80 4.11 18.47
C ARG A 210 2.17 2.73 18.39
N GLN A 211 0.92 2.56 18.81
CA GLN A 211 0.17 1.31 18.66
C GLN A 211 -0.53 1.21 17.29
N GLN A 212 -0.49 2.27 16.48
CA GLN A 212 -1.05 2.27 15.13
C GLN A 212 -0.10 1.63 14.11
N ALA A 213 -0.62 1.33 12.92
CA ALA A 213 0.13 0.85 11.77
C ALA A 213 -0.22 1.67 10.52
N ALA A 214 0.73 2.46 10.00
CA ALA A 214 0.53 3.15 8.74
C ALA A 214 0.67 2.18 7.55
N VAL A 215 1.53 1.18 7.72
CA VAL A 215 1.68 0.04 6.82
C VAL A 215 1.62 -1.23 7.65
N ALA A 216 0.81 -2.19 7.21
CA ALA A 216 0.67 -3.48 7.87
C ALA A 216 0.76 -4.63 6.86
N TYR A 217 1.24 -5.79 7.33
CA TYR A 217 1.38 -7.01 6.55
C TYR A 217 1.01 -8.21 7.41
N GLY A 218 -0.07 -8.91 7.06
CA GLY A 218 -0.67 -9.95 7.89
C GLY A 218 -0.99 -11.23 7.11
N PRO A 219 -1.11 -12.38 7.81
CA PRO A 219 -1.43 -13.66 7.20
C PRO A 219 -2.90 -13.77 6.77
N VAL A 220 -3.13 -14.49 5.68
CA VAL A 220 -4.43 -14.98 5.22
C VAL A 220 -4.31 -16.49 4.99
N GLY A 221 -4.68 -17.27 6.00
CA GLY A 221 -4.36 -18.71 6.04
C GLY A 221 -2.86 -18.95 6.23
N GLU A 222 -2.35 -20.07 5.73
CA GLU A 222 -0.94 -20.44 5.93
C GLU A 222 0.02 -19.63 5.04
N LYS A 223 -0.30 -19.53 3.74
CA LYS A 223 0.60 -18.96 2.72
C LYS A 223 0.16 -17.58 2.23
N GLY A 224 -1.13 -17.30 2.19
CA GLY A 224 -1.67 -16.03 1.70
C GLY A 224 -1.34 -14.88 2.64
N ARG A 225 -1.36 -13.66 2.10
CA ARG A 225 -1.02 -12.43 2.84
C ARG A 225 -1.91 -11.26 2.44
N ILE A 226 -2.03 -10.29 3.33
CA ILE A 226 -2.67 -9.01 3.07
C ILE A 226 -1.77 -7.86 3.52
N GLY A 227 -1.56 -6.89 2.65
CA GLY A 227 -0.84 -5.66 2.89
C GLY A 227 -1.80 -4.48 2.95
N TRP A 228 -1.63 -3.62 3.94
CA TRP A 228 -2.30 -2.32 4.03
C TRP A 228 -1.27 -1.22 3.86
N VAL A 229 -1.56 -0.26 2.97
CA VAL A 229 -0.82 1.00 2.85
C VAL A 229 -1.81 2.13 3.05
N GLY A 230 -1.78 2.75 4.22
CA GLY A 230 -2.76 3.76 4.62
C GLY A 230 -2.55 5.13 3.99
N ASP A 231 -1.49 5.32 3.22
CA ASP A 231 -1.14 6.57 2.56
C ASP A 231 -2.20 7.01 1.55
N ILE A 232 -2.73 8.21 1.74
CA ILE A 232 -3.76 8.79 0.87
C ILE A 232 -3.19 9.69 -0.24
N ASN A 233 -1.95 10.13 -0.09
CA ASN A 233 -1.26 11.03 -1.01
C ASN A 233 -0.33 10.28 -1.97
N THR A 234 -0.13 8.98 -1.74
CA THR A 234 0.78 8.13 -2.52
C THR A 234 2.19 8.71 -2.54
N GLU A 235 2.75 9.03 -1.38
CA GLU A 235 4.12 9.55 -1.23
C GLU A 235 5.17 8.57 -1.81
N ASP A 236 6.28 9.11 -2.31
CA ASP A 236 7.29 8.33 -3.04
C ASP A 236 7.83 7.13 -2.25
N PRO A 237 8.11 7.23 -0.93
CA PRO A 237 8.48 6.07 -0.14
C PRO A 237 7.37 5.02 -0.05
N SER A 238 6.10 5.43 0.04
CA SER A 238 4.96 4.50 0.04
C SER A 238 4.80 3.78 -1.30
N VAL A 239 5.13 4.42 -2.44
CA VAL A 239 5.18 3.72 -3.74
C VAL A 239 6.14 2.54 -3.67
N LYS A 240 7.33 2.74 -3.11
CA LYS A 240 8.32 1.65 -2.91
C LYS A 240 7.79 0.57 -1.97
N VAL A 241 7.06 0.95 -0.92
CA VAL A 241 6.39 0.00 0.00
C VAL A 241 5.33 -0.83 -0.74
N ILE A 242 4.51 -0.22 -1.60
CA ILE A 242 3.50 -0.93 -2.40
C ILE A 242 4.16 -1.97 -3.30
N LEU A 243 5.23 -1.59 -4.00
CA LEU A 243 5.99 -2.48 -4.87
C LEU A 243 6.60 -3.64 -4.08
N ALA A 244 7.19 -3.33 -2.91
CA ALA A 244 7.65 -4.35 -1.99
C ALA A 244 6.49 -5.27 -1.62
N LEU A 245 5.38 -4.83 -1.03
CA LEU A 245 4.26 -5.71 -0.69
C LEU A 245 3.73 -6.59 -1.85
N CYS A 246 3.96 -6.19 -3.11
CA CYS A 246 3.65 -6.99 -4.30
C CYS A 246 4.70 -8.05 -4.69
N GLY A 247 5.78 -8.23 -3.92
CA GLY A 247 6.90 -9.13 -4.24
C GLY A 247 7.88 -8.55 -5.26
N LEU A 248 7.83 -7.24 -5.52
CA LEU A 248 8.71 -6.58 -6.50
C LEU A 248 9.89 -5.93 -5.79
N ASP A 249 11.02 -5.84 -6.49
CA ASP A 249 12.23 -5.19 -5.97
C ASP A 249 12.10 -3.66 -6.07
N PRO A 250 11.83 -2.95 -4.96
CA PRO A 250 11.66 -1.50 -4.99
C PRO A 250 12.94 -0.78 -5.45
N ALA A 251 14.13 -1.38 -5.31
CA ALA A 251 15.38 -0.75 -5.74
C ALA A 251 15.49 -0.55 -7.25
N LYS A 252 14.80 -1.38 -8.03
CA LYS A 252 14.83 -1.34 -9.50
C LYS A 252 13.80 -0.41 -10.12
N ALA A 253 12.81 0.03 -9.34
CA ALA A 253 11.73 0.88 -9.85
C ALA A 253 12.15 2.35 -9.99
N HIS A 254 11.81 2.97 -11.11
CA HIS A 254 11.89 4.42 -11.23
C HIS A 254 10.60 5.08 -10.69
N VAL A 255 10.69 5.81 -9.57
CA VAL A 255 9.55 6.57 -9.04
C VAL A 255 9.75 8.04 -9.35
N GLU A 256 8.90 8.60 -10.22
CA GLU A 256 8.90 10.04 -10.48
C GLU A 256 8.55 10.80 -9.19
N PRO A 257 9.38 11.78 -8.77
CA PRO A 257 9.12 12.54 -7.56
C PRO A 257 7.77 13.27 -7.59
N LEU A 258 7.15 13.46 -6.42
CA LEU A 258 6.03 14.39 -6.32
C LEU A 258 6.51 15.77 -6.75
N LYS A 259 5.92 16.30 -7.83
CA LYS A 259 6.04 17.73 -8.11
C LYS A 259 5.35 18.48 -6.97
N PRO A 260 5.98 19.49 -6.36
CA PRO A 260 5.30 20.33 -5.38
C PRO A 260 4.12 21.00 -6.08
N ARG A 261 2.90 20.53 -5.80
CA ARG A 261 1.67 21.24 -6.20
C ARG A 261 1.40 22.36 -5.20
N GLY A 262 2.35 23.27 -5.08
CA GLY A 262 2.03 24.58 -4.57
C GLY A 262 1.19 25.26 -5.64
N LEU A 263 -0.05 25.61 -5.34
CA LEU A 263 -0.78 26.57 -6.14
C LEU A 263 -0.87 27.84 -5.30
N ARG A 264 -0.26 28.94 -5.75
CA ARG A 264 -0.55 30.25 -5.16
C ARG A 264 -1.64 30.91 -5.98
N PHE A 265 -2.57 31.57 -5.30
CA PHE A 265 -3.50 32.46 -5.99
C PHE A 265 -2.72 33.68 -6.47
N ASP A 266 -2.55 33.80 -7.78
CA ASP A 266 -1.98 35.00 -8.39
C ASP A 266 -3.11 36.02 -8.56
N ALA A 267 -3.14 37.00 -7.66
CA ALA A 267 -4.15 38.05 -7.66
C ALA A 267 -4.09 38.94 -8.91
N ALA A 268 -2.93 39.05 -9.58
CA ALA A 268 -2.79 39.81 -10.81
C ALA A 268 -3.39 39.06 -12.01
N GLN A 269 -3.33 37.73 -11.99
CA GLN A 269 -3.89 36.88 -13.03
C GLN A 269 -5.29 36.35 -12.71
N GLY A 270 -5.79 36.59 -11.50
CA GLY A 270 -7.10 36.10 -11.03
C GLY A 270 -7.22 34.58 -11.04
N ARG A 271 -6.10 33.85 -10.98
CA ARG A 271 -6.06 32.39 -11.08
C ARG A 271 -5.02 31.79 -10.15
N PHE A 272 -5.20 30.52 -9.83
CA PHE A 272 -4.15 29.73 -9.19
C PHE A 272 -3.04 29.43 -10.21
N VAL A 273 -1.79 29.68 -9.82
CA VAL A 273 -0.59 29.38 -10.60
C VAL A 273 0.28 28.41 -9.82
N GLU A 274 0.99 27.52 -10.51
CA GLU A 274 1.96 26.65 -9.89
C GLU A 274 3.07 27.48 -9.22
N ILE A 275 3.44 27.06 -8.01
CA ILE A 275 4.63 27.54 -7.32
C ILE A 275 5.77 26.73 -7.93
N GLU A 276 6.48 27.33 -8.88
CA GLU A 276 7.80 26.85 -9.28
C GLU A 276 8.78 27.13 -8.13
N ASP A 277 9.58 26.13 -7.76
CA ASP A 277 10.68 26.27 -6.79
C ASP A 277 11.79 27.21 -7.32
#